data_AF-Q01GP2-F1
#
_entry.id   AF-Q01GP2-F1
#
_cell.length_a   1.000
_cell.length_b   1.000
_cell.length_c   1.000
_cell.angle_alpha   90.00
_cell.angle_beta   90.00
_cell.angle_gamma   90.00
#
_symmetry.space_group_name_H-M   'P 1'
#
loop_
_entity.id
_entity.type
_entity.pdbx_description
1 polymer ?
#
loop_
_entity_poly.entity_id
_entity_poly.type
_entity_poly.pdbx_seq_one_letter_code
_entity_poly.pdbx_strand_id
1 'polypeptide(L)'
;MPPPRTLAEVKSEASRLLSRGHRLASRRREFVDAVERAERRGASKEDLTRARADVVRLERSVERVIARVEGLRDLARALESE
;
A
#
# COMPACT_ATOMS: atom_id res chain seq x y z
N MET A 1 -6.20 17.78 21.43
CA MET A 1 -7.01 17.43 20.24
C MET A 1 -6.23 17.84 19.00
N PRO A 2 -6.02 16.95 18.01
CA PRO A 2 -5.56 17.41 16.71
C PRO A 2 -6.59 18.39 16.13
N PRO A 3 -6.17 19.39 15.34
CA PRO A 3 -7.10 20.36 14.75
C PRO A 3 -8.14 19.64 13.86
N PRO A 4 -9.37 20.17 13.75
CA PRO A 4 -10.38 19.61 12.87
C PRO A 4 -9.85 19.62 11.44
N ARG A 5 -9.90 18.47 10.77
CA ARG A 5 -9.50 18.35 9.38
C ARG A 5 -10.62 18.84 8.49
N THR A 6 -10.29 19.66 7.50
CA THR A 6 -11.22 20.07 6.46
C THR A 6 -11.45 18.93 5.46
N LEU A 7 -12.61 18.93 4.80
CA LEU A 7 -12.92 17.97 3.73
C LEU A 7 -11.88 18.02 2.59
N ALA A 8 -11.33 19.20 2.29
CA ALA A 8 -10.27 19.39 1.31
C ALA A 8 -8.96 18.68 1.70
N GLU A 9 -8.56 18.76 2.96
CA GLU A 9 -7.37 18.05 3.47
C GLU A 9 -7.55 16.52 3.43
N VAL A 10 -8.75 16.04 3.77
CA VAL A 10 -9.10 14.62 3.70
C VAL A 10 -9.01 14.11 2.25
N LYS A 11 -9.62 14.84 1.30
CA LYS A 11 -9.55 14.52 -0.13
C LYS A 11 -8.10 14.51 -0.64
N SER A 12 -7.30 15.52 -0.26
CA SER A 12 -5.88 15.60 -0.62
C SER A 12 -5.04 14.44 -0.06
N GLU A 13 -5.25 14.03 1.19
CA GLU A 13 -4.57 12.86 1.76
C GLU A 13 -5.00 11.56 1.09
N ALA A 14 -6.30 11.39 0.81
CA ALA A 14 -6.81 10.22 0.12
C ALA A 14 -6.20 10.08 -1.28
N SER A 15 -6.13 11.16 -2.07
CA SER A 15 -5.48 11.15 -3.39
C SER A 15 -3.99 10.78 -3.31
N ARG A 16 -3.27 11.30 -2.30
CA ARG A 16 -1.85 10.95 -2.06
C ARG A 16 -1.69 9.47 -1.73
N LEU A 17 -2.57 8.92 -0.90
CA LEU A 17 -2.54 7.51 -0.52
C LEU A 17 -2.93 6.58 -1.66
N LEU A 18 -3.93 6.93 -2.46
CA LEU A 18 -4.29 6.18 -3.66
C LEU A 18 -3.12 6.13 -4.66
N SER A 19 -2.46 7.27 -4.88
CA SER A 19 -1.26 7.35 -5.72
C SER A 19 -0.13 6.46 -5.17
N ARG A 20 0.06 6.45 -3.84
CA ARG A 20 1.01 5.55 -3.18
C ARG A 20 0.61 4.08 -3.35
N GLY A 21 -0.67 3.77 -3.17
CA GLY A 21 -1.22 2.42 -3.33
C GLY A 21 -0.99 1.87 -4.73
N HIS A 22 -1.23 2.67 -5.77
CA HIS A 22 -0.92 2.30 -7.15
C HIS A 22 0.56 1.99 -7.36
N ARG A 23 1.47 2.82 -6.85
CA ARG A 23 2.91 2.54 -6.93
C ARG A 23 3.29 1.24 -6.21
N LEU A 24 2.70 0.98 -5.04
CA LEU A 24 2.96 -0.27 -4.29
C LEU A 24 2.44 -1.50 -5.04
N ALA A 25 1.26 -1.41 -5.65
CA ALA A 25 0.69 -2.49 -6.45
C ALA A 25 1.53 -2.80 -7.70
N SER A 26 2.07 -1.78 -8.38
CA SER A 26 3.02 -1.97 -9.48
C SER A 26 4.30 -2.65 -9.00
N ARG A 27 4.90 -2.15 -7.91
CA ARG A 27 6.08 -2.79 -7.31
C ARG A 27 5.82 -4.23 -6.90
N ARG A 28 4.61 -4.57 -6.43
CA ARG A 28 4.28 -5.94 -6.03
C ARG A 28 4.38 -6.90 -7.20
N ARG A 29 3.87 -6.50 -8.37
CA ARG A 29 4.02 -7.29 -9.60
C ARG A 29 5.49 -7.48 -9.96
N GLU A 30 6.28 -6.41 -9.96
CA GLU A 30 7.73 -6.49 -10.23
C GLU A 30 8.47 -7.43 -9.28
N PHE A 31 8.15 -7.40 -7.98
CA PHE A 31 8.75 -8.28 -6.98
C PHE A 31 8.35 -9.74 -7.16
N VAL A 32 7.06 -10.01 -7.43
CA VAL A 32 6.58 -11.37 -7.71
C VAL A 32 7.26 -11.92 -8.96
N ASP A 33 7.31 -11.14 -10.05
CA ASP A 33 8.00 -11.53 -11.29
C ASP A 33 9.50 -11.78 -11.05
N ALA A 34 10.14 -10.99 -10.18
CA ALA A 34 11.53 -11.18 -9.81
C ALA A 34 11.76 -12.49 -9.04
N VAL A 35 10.86 -12.83 -8.11
CA VAL A 35 10.89 -14.13 -7.39
C VAL A 35 10.73 -15.27 -8.38
N GLU A 36 9.72 -15.23 -9.25
CA GLU A 36 9.50 -16.29 -10.26
C GLU A 36 10.70 -16.48 -11.18
N ARG A 37 11.33 -15.38 -11.62
CA ARG A 37 12.56 -15.44 -12.42
C ARG A 37 13.73 -16.03 -11.65
N ALA A 38 13.89 -15.69 -10.37
CA ALA A 38 14.93 -16.25 -9.51
C ALA A 38 14.74 -17.76 -9.32
N GLU A 39 13.50 -18.21 -9.12
CA GLU A 39 13.17 -19.65 -9.00
C GLU A 39 13.52 -20.41 -10.27
N ARG A 40 13.14 -19.89 -11.44
CA ARG A 40 13.47 -20.51 -12.74
C ARG A 40 14.98 -20.57 -13.01
N ARG A 41 15.75 -19.63 -12.46
CA ARG A 41 17.22 -19.59 -12.61
C ARG A 41 17.95 -20.47 -11.59
N GLY A 42 17.23 -21.15 -10.70
CA GLY A 42 17.83 -21.98 -9.65
C GLY A 42 18.52 -21.17 -8.56
N ALA A 43 17.98 -19.99 -8.22
CA ALA A 43 18.50 -19.19 -7.11
C ALA A 43 18.49 -19.99 -5.80
N SER A 44 19.37 -19.60 -4.88
CA SER A 44 19.47 -20.29 -3.59
C SER A 44 18.17 -20.17 -2.79
N LYS A 45 17.91 -21.17 -1.94
CA LYS A 45 16.75 -21.14 -1.03
C LYS A 45 16.75 -19.89 -0.12
N GLU A 46 17.93 -19.41 0.26
CA GLU A 46 18.06 -18.22 1.09
C GLU A 46 17.66 -16.95 0.34
N ASP A 47 18.11 -16.80 -0.92
CA ASP A 47 17.75 -15.65 -1.77
C ASP A 47 16.24 -15.60 -2.03
N LEU A 48 15.64 -16.76 -2.33
CA LEU A 48 14.20 -16.89 -2.52
C LEU A 48 13.42 -16.58 -1.24
N THR A 49 13.92 -17.00 -0.07
CA THR A 49 13.30 -16.70 1.22
C THR A 49 13.32 -15.20 1.49
N ARG A 50 14.45 -14.54 1.23
CA ARG A 50 14.60 -13.08 1.38
C ARG A 50 13.68 -12.32 0.44
N ALA A 51 13.61 -12.71 -0.83
CA ALA A 51 12.75 -12.06 -1.82
C ALA A 51 11.26 -12.26 -1.51
N ARG A 52 10.85 -13.45 -1.03
CA ARG A 52 9.48 -13.69 -0.55
C ARG A 52 9.15 -12.85 0.69
N ALA A 53 10.10 -12.67 1.60
CA ALA A 53 9.90 -11.77 2.74
C ALA A 53 9.71 -10.31 2.31
N ASP A 54 10.38 -9.85 1.25
CA ASP A 54 10.14 -8.52 0.67
C ASP A 54 8.73 -8.36 0.09
N VAL A 55 8.22 -9.37 -0.61
CA VAL A 55 6.83 -9.40 -1.10
C VAL A 55 5.86 -9.25 0.07
N VAL A 56 6.03 -10.02 1.14
CA VAL A 56 5.16 -9.95 2.33
C VAL A 56 5.22 -8.57 2.99
N ARG A 57 6.42 -7.97 3.11
CA ARG A 57 6.56 -6.60 3.65
C ARG A 57 5.82 -5.57 2.81
N LEU A 58 5.84 -5.75 1.49
CA LEU A 58 5.15 -4.88 0.56
C LEU A 58 3.62 -5.04 0.65
N GLU A 59 3.12 -6.27 0.74
CA GLU A 59 1.69 -6.57 0.94
C GLU A 59 1.15 -5.92 2.22
N ARG A 60 1.86 -6.07 3.34
CA ARG A 60 1.52 -5.36 4.59
C ARG A 60 1.50 -3.84 4.43
N SER A 61 2.33 -3.30 3.54
CA SER A 61 2.33 -1.86 3.25
C SER A 61 1.12 -1.44 2.43
N VAL A 62 0.64 -2.30 1.51
CA VAL A 62 -0.60 -2.09 0.77
C VAL A 62 -1.80 -2.13 1.70
N GLU A 63 -1.88 -3.13 2.58
CA GLU A 63 -2.96 -3.26 3.58
C GLU A 63 -3.10 -2.00 4.45
N ARG A 64 -1.97 -1.45 4.93
CA ARG A 64 -1.97 -0.19 5.69
C ARG A 64 -2.49 1.00 4.89
N VAL A 65 -2.21 1.05 3.58
CA VAL A 65 -2.73 2.11 2.71
C VAL A 65 -4.24 1.95 2.54
N ILE A 66 -4.74 0.73 2.32
CA ILE A 66 -6.17 0.44 2.21
C ILE A 66 -6.90 0.88 3.48
N ALA A 67 -6.47 0.39 4.65
CA ALA A 67 -7.07 0.74 5.93
C ALA A 67 -7.09 2.27 6.17
N ARG A 68 -6.02 2.96 5.76
CA ARG A 68 -5.95 4.42 5.89
C ARG A 68 -6.91 5.13 4.94
N VAL A 69 -7.05 4.67 3.70
CA VAL A 69 -8.00 5.24 2.72
C VAL A 69 -9.45 5.00 3.17
N GLU A 70 -9.76 3.82 3.71
CA GLU A 70 -11.08 3.53 4.29
C GLU A 70 -11.41 4.47 5.45
N GLY A 71 -10.47 4.68 6.39
CA GLY A 71 -10.65 5.64 7.47
C GLY A 71 -10.83 7.09 6.99
N LEU A 72 -10.18 7.50 5.90
CA LEU A 72 -10.39 8.82 5.30
C LEU A 72 -11.76 8.93 4.61
N ARG A 73 -12.25 7.85 4.00
CA ARG A 73 -13.60 7.81 3.42
C ARG A 73 -14.66 8.00 4.49
N ASP A 74 -14.51 7.31 5.62
CA ASP A 74 -15.46 7.41 6.73
C ASP A 74 -15.41 8.81 7.38
N LEU A 75 -14.22 9.39 7.52
CA LEU A 75 -14.05 10.77 7.96
C LEU A 75 -14.68 11.79 6.99
N ALA A 76 -14.51 11.60 5.68
CA ALA A 76 -15.12 12.47 4.68
C ALA A 76 -16.65 12.43 4.76
N ARG A 77 -17.25 11.25 4.94
CA ARG A 77 -18.70 11.10 5.13
C ARG A 77 -19.20 11.84 6.37
N ALA A 78 -18.46 11.76 7.48
CA ALA A 78 -18.80 12.47 8.71
C ALA A 78 -18.81 13.99 8.49
N LEU A 79 -17.77 14.53 7.84
CA LEU A 79 -17.65 15.96 7.52
C LEU A 79 -18.68 16.46 6.50
N GLU A 80 -19.18 15.59 5.61
CA GLU A 80 -20.25 15.95 4.66
C GLU A 80 -21.65 15.89 5.30
N SER A 81 -21.77 15.33 6.50
CA SER A 81 -23.04 15.20 7.25
C SER A 81 -23.22 16.27 8.34
N GLU A 82 -22.20 17.12 8.55
CA GLU A 82 -22.20 18.31 9.42
C GLU A 82 -22.55 19.58 8.62
#